data_AF-V5Z6B9-F1
#
_entry.id   AF-V5Z6B9-F1
#
_cell.length_a   1.000
_cell.length_b   1.000
_cell.length_c   1.000
_cell.angle_alpha   90.00
_cell.angle_beta   90.00
_cell.angle_gamma   90.00
#
_symmetry.space_group_name_H-M   'P 1'
#
loop_
_entity.id
_entity.type
_entity.pdbx_description
1 polymer ?
#
loop_
_entity_poly.entity_id
_entity_poly.type
_entity_poly.pdbx_seq_one_letter_code
_entity_poly.pdbx_strand_id
1 'polypeptide(L)'
;MVAIKMYPAKDGDAFLIICDEEKSAFLIDGGYAETFRQHILPDLRELSFNGYRLRLVMATHIDSDHIGGLVDFFLVNGHAAEPAVITVDRVWHNSLRAMTRPENNAQKVDSREITDFLRRRYHVEADKAKPHEISARQGSSLAASLLAGDYHWNEGKGYQCICTGTSIPNLMCDNSLTILSPSKERISALCLWWRRQLASLGFSGRSSSSEAFDDAFEFFCKREASQVPLPHVINARTPLLERDYARDTSPTNGSSIAFSLVLNKKRILMLGDAWAEEVVTSLGASGASHHFDIIKISHHGSIRNTSPNLLKIIDAPVYLISTDGKKHARHPNLAVLKAIVDRPAAFTRTLYFNYANSASAFMKNYLSASGAQFRIIEGSTDWITL
;
A
#
# COMPACT_ATOMS: atom_id res chain seq x y z
N MET A 1 14.37 -17.05 -11.23
CA MET A 1 12.95 -17.25 -10.88
C MET A 1 12.37 -15.91 -10.45
N VAL A 2 11.07 -15.67 -10.65
CA VAL A 2 10.33 -14.58 -10.00
C VAL A 2 9.24 -15.21 -9.13
N ALA A 3 9.12 -14.75 -7.89
CA ALA A 3 8.08 -15.21 -6.98
C ALA A 3 7.56 -14.05 -6.13
N ILE A 4 6.32 -14.18 -5.66
CA ILE A 4 5.66 -13.20 -4.79
C ILE A 4 5.01 -13.91 -3.61
N LYS A 5 5.16 -13.33 -2.43
CA LYS A 5 4.56 -13.76 -1.18
C LYS A 5 3.60 -12.68 -0.70
N MET A 6 2.43 -13.10 -0.22
CA MET A 6 1.40 -12.23 0.37
C MET A 6 1.29 -12.57 1.85
N TYR A 7 1.60 -11.62 2.72
CA TYR A 7 1.65 -11.89 4.16
C TYR A 7 0.27 -11.83 4.83
N PRO A 8 0.12 -12.49 5.99
CA PRO A 8 -1.04 -12.31 6.86
C PRO A 8 -1.00 -10.93 7.52
N ALA A 9 -1.75 -9.98 6.96
CA ALA A 9 -1.84 -8.59 7.41
C ALA A 9 -3.24 -8.19 7.89
N LYS A 10 -4.10 -9.16 8.23
CA LYS A 10 -5.52 -8.98 8.57
C LYS A 10 -6.25 -8.27 7.41
N ASP A 11 -6.53 -6.98 7.58
CA ASP A 11 -7.19 -6.08 6.64
C ASP A 11 -6.22 -5.13 5.93
N GLY A 12 -4.91 -5.28 6.13
CA GLY A 12 -3.88 -4.50 5.44
C GLY A 12 -3.21 -5.24 4.28
N ASP A 13 -2.32 -4.54 3.57
CA ASP A 13 -1.45 -5.12 2.55
C ASP A 13 -0.01 -5.30 3.06
N ALA A 14 0.60 -6.41 2.63
CA ALA A 14 2.02 -6.70 2.83
C ALA A 14 2.45 -7.76 1.81
N PHE A 15 3.40 -7.42 0.95
CA PHE A 15 3.87 -8.29 -0.12
C PHE A 15 5.39 -8.25 -0.24
N LEU A 16 5.99 -9.39 -0.56
CA LEU A 16 7.40 -9.49 -0.89
C LEU A 16 7.56 -10.16 -2.25
N ILE A 17 8.23 -9.49 -3.18
CA ILE A 17 8.54 -10.01 -4.51
C ILE A 17 10.04 -10.29 -4.56
N ILE A 18 10.43 -11.43 -5.10
CA ILE A 18 11.85 -11.79 -5.30
C ILE A 18 12.15 -12.07 -6.76
N CYS A 19 13.38 -11.77 -7.16
CA CYS A 19 13.97 -12.15 -8.43
C CYS A 19 15.37 -12.73 -8.17
N ASP A 20 15.57 -14.01 -8.47
CA ASP A 20 16.81 -14.71 -8.14
C ASP A 20 18.01 -14.28 -8.98
N GLU A 21 17.78 -13.84 -10.21
CA GLU A 21 18.84 -13.59 -11.22
C GLU A 21 19.85 -12.54 -10.75
N GLU A 22 19.38 -11.56 -9.96
CA GLU A 22 20.23 -10.55 -9.33
C GLU A 22 20.18 -10.55 -7.80
N LYS A 23 19.60 -11.60 -7.19
CA LYS A 23 19.36 -11.65 -5.74
C LYS A 23 18.66 -10.37 -5.25
N SER A 24 17.56 -10.04 -5.90
CA SER A 24 16.83 -8.79 -5.69
C SER A 24 15.47 -9.06 -5.08
N ALA A 25 15.06 -8.20 -4.15
CA ALA A 25 13.76 -8.26 -3.51
C ALA A 25 13.08 -6.88 -3.48
N PHE A 26 11.75 -6.89 -3.44
CA PHE A 26 10.89 -5.70 -3.41
C PHE A 26 9.84 -5.89 -2.32
N LEU A 27 9.88 -5.06 -1.28
CA LEU A 27 8.91 -5.09 -0.19
C LEU A 27 7.85 -4.03 -0.46
N ILE A 28 6.59 -4.45 -0.60
CA ILE A 28 5.45 -3.57 -0.91
C ILE A 28 4.48 -3.65 0.25
N ASP A 29 4.39 -2.55 1.01
CA ASP A 29 3.74 -2.45 2.31
C ASP A 29 4.27 -3.43 3.36
N GLY A 30 4.05 -3.10 4.64
CA GLY A 30 4.51 -3.88 5.78
C GLY A 30 3.39 -4.46 6.62
N GLY A 31 2.13 -4.18 6.28
CA GLY A 31 1.01 -4.56 7.12
C GLY A 31 1.03 -3.82 8.46
N TYR A 32 0.54 -4.49 9.49
CA TYR A 32 0.70 -4.06 10.87
C TYR A 32 2.10 -4.39 11.42
N ALA A 33 2.51 -3.71 12.50
CA ALA A 33 3.73 -4.01 13.26
C ALA A 33 3.89 -5.50 13.59
N GLU A 34 2.79 -6.16 13.97
CA GLU A 34 2.75 -7.60 14.25
C GLU A 34 3.10 -8.44 13.01
N THR A 35 2.59 -8.07 11.83
CA THR A 35 2.89 -8.73 10.55
C THR A 35 4.38 -8.71 10.27
N PHE A 36 5.05 -7.57 10.47
CA PHE A 36 6.49 -7.48 10.29
C PHE A 36 7.24 -8.40 11.26
N ARG A 37 6.97 -8.29 12.57
CA ARG A 37 7.70 -9.03 13.60
C ARG A 37 7.56 -10.54 13.45
N GLN A 38 6.37 -11.02 13.09
CA GLN A 38 6.06 -12.45 13.04
C GLN A 38 6.40 -13.10 11.70
N HIS A 39 6.30 -12.37 10.59
CA HIS A 39 6.36 -12.97 9.25
C HIS A 39 7.42 -12.37 8.33
N ILE A 40 7.50 -11.04 8.24
CA ILE A 40 8.41 -10.38 7.29
C ILE A 40 9.85 -10.44 7.79
N LEU A 41 10.10 -10.21 9.08
CA LEU A 41 11.45 -10.17 9.65
C LEU A 41 12.23 -11.49 9.45
N PRO A 42 11.66 -12.69 9.72
CA PRO A 42 12.33 -13.95 9.42
C PRO A 42 12.72 -14.08 7.94
N ASP A 43 11.80 -13.77 7.03
CA ASP A 43 12.05 -13.87 5.58
C ASP A 43 13.13 -12.88 5.12
N LEU A 44 13.15 -11.64 5.63
CA LEU A 44 14.20 -10.67 5.29
C LEU A 44 15.57 -11.10 5.80
N ARG A 45 15.67 -11.74 6.97
CA ARG A 45 16.92 -12.30 7.48
C ARG A 45 17.41 -13.46 6.61
N GLU A 46 16.50 -14.35 6.21
CA GLU A 46 16.82 -15.44 5.29
C GLU A 46 17.29 -14.92 3.93
N LEU A 47 16.59 -13.92 3.38
CA LEU A 47 16.99 -13.26 2.14
C LEU A 47 18.39 -12.64 2.27
N SER A 48 18.66 -11.89 3.34
CA SER A 48 19.98 -11.30 3.58
C SER A 48 21.08 -12.37 3.68
N PHE A 49 20.83 -13.46 4.42
CA PHE A 49 21.75 -14.59 4.52
C PHE A 49 22.05 -15.21 3.14
N ASN A 50 21.05 -15.27 2.27
CA ASN A 50 21.18 -15.78 0.90
C ASN A 50 21.71 -14.74 -0.12
N GLY A 51 22.21 -13.60 0.36
CA GLY A 51 22.84 -12.57 -0.46
C GLY A 51 21.85 -11.65 -1.19
N TYR A 52 20.57 -11.70 -0.84
CA TYR A 52 19.58 -10.78 -1.41
C TYR A 52 19.67 -9.40 -0.78
N ARG A 53 19.21 -8.41 -1.54
CA ARG A 53 18.98 -7.03 -1.06
C ARG A 53 17.59 -6.55 -1.46
N LEU A 54 17.06 -5.59 -0.70
CA LEU A 54 15.83 -4.89 -1.07
C LEU A 54 16.18 -3.78 -2.06
N ARG A 55 15.88 -4.01 -3.35
CA ARG A 55 16.03 -2.99 -4.41
C ARG A 55 15.09 -1.82 -4.19
N LEU A 56 13.92 -2.10 -3.62
CA LEU A 56 12.90 -1.11 -3.33
C LEU A 56 12.05 -1.57 -2.15
N VAL A 57 11.82 -0.66 -1.21
CA VAL A 57 10.73 -0.73 -0.24
C VAL A 57 9.70 0.33 -0.61
N MET A 58 8.43 -0.05 -0.75
CA MET A 58 7.36 0.86 -1.12
C MET A 58 6.25 0.85 -0.07
N ALA A 59 5.90 2.02 0.44
CA ALA A 59 4.63 2.25 1.13
C ALA A 59 3.62 2.77 0.09
N THR A 60 2.63 1.96 -0.27
CA THR A 60 1.65 2.29 -1.29
C THR A 60 0.75 3.43 -0.84
N HIS A 61 0.35 3.46 0.43
CA HIS A 61 -0.34 4.58 1.04
C HIS A 61 -0.03 4.66 2.54
N ILE A 62 -0.66 5.60 3.25
CA ILE A 62 -0.24 6.01 4.61
C ILE A 62 -1.04 5.37 5.76
N ASP A 63 -2.00 4.50 5.47
CA ASP A 63 -2.84 3.96 6.53
C ASP A 63 -2.05 2.94 7.33
N SER A 64 -2.39 2.83 8.62
CA SER A 64 -1.57 2.10 9.60
C SER A 64 -1.48 0.60 9.34
N ASP A 65 -2.47 0.06 8.65
CA ASP A 65 -2.57 -1.31 8.14
C ASP A 65 -1.64 -1.57 6.95
N HIS A 66 -0.96 -0.55 6.41
CA HIS A 66 0.04 -0.68 5.35
C HIS A 66 1.44 -0.30 5.85
N ILE A 67 1.56 0.81 6.58
CA ILE A 67 2.88 1.36 6.99
C ILE A 67 3.37 0.83 8.34
N GLY A 68 2.50 0.28 9.20
CA GLY A 68 2.83 -0.05 10.57
C GLY A 68 4.01 -1.03 10.70
N GLY A 69 4.06 -2.04 9.82
CA GLY A 69 5.18 -2.98 9.75
C GLY A 69 6.45 -2.37 9.16
N LEU A 70 6.33 -1.36 8.28
CA LEU A 70 7.50 -0.66 7.73
C LEU A 70 8.18 0.23 8.77
N VAL A 71 7.40 0.90 9.63
CA VAL A 71 7.94 1.68 10.76
C VAL A 71 8.81 0.79 11.64
N ASP A 72 8.27 -0.35 12.08
CA ASP A 72 9.01 -1.33 12.87
C ASP A 72 10.23 -1.88 12.10
N PHE A 73 10.10 -2.14 10.81
CA PHE A 73 11.21 -2.59 9.98
C PHE A 73 12.37 -1.61 9.99
N PHE A 74 12.14 -0.33 9.71
CA PHE A 74 13.22 0.65 9.66
C PHE A 74 13.80 0.98 11.04
N LEU A 75 13.00 0.93 12.10
CA LEU A 75 13.50 1.02 13.47
C LEU A 75 14.46 -0.14 13.80
N VAL A 76 14.13 -1.36 13.38
CA VAL A 76 14.95 -2.55 13.62
C VAL A 76 16.15 -2.60 12.68
N ASN A 77 16.00 -2.19 11.42
CA ASN A 77 17.06 -2.21 10.42
C ASN A 77 18.12 -1.14 10.66
N GLY A 78 17.76 -0.04 11.35
CA GLY A 78 18.71 0.99 11.74
C GLY A 78 19.20 1.84 10.57
N HIS A 79 20.49 2.20 10.57
CA HIS A 79 21.09 3.10 9.59
C HIS A 79 21.39 2.40 8.25
N ALA A 80 21.15 3.07 7.13
CA ALA A 80 21.26 2.50 5.79
C ALA A 80 22.69 2.01 5.44
N ALA A 81 23.71 2.67 5.98
CA ALA A 81 25.11 2.28 5.77
C ALA A 81 25.52 1.00 6.54
N GLU A 82 24.83 0.68 7.63
CA GLU A 82 25.13 -0.46 8.51
C GLU A 82 23.82 -1.14 8.93
N PRO A 83 23.09 -1.74 7.99
CA PRO A 83 21.77 -2.28 8.25
C PRO A 83 21.84 -3.54 9.11
N ALA A 84 20.99 -3.62 10.14
CA ALA A 84 20.96 -4.76 11.06
C ALA A 84 20.20 -5.99 10.52
N VAL A 85 19.34 -5.82 9.49
CA VAL A 85 18.53 -6.90 8.91
C VAL A 85 18.91 -7.16 7.46
N ILE A 86 18.78 -6.15 6.59
CA ILE A 86 19.02 -6.29 5.15
C ILE A 86 19.35 -4.95 4.51
N THR A 87 20.22 -4.96 3.50
CA THR A 87 20.51 -3.78 2.68
C THR A 87 19.26 -3.32 1.91
N VAL A 88 19.00 -2.01 1.96
CA VAL A 88 17.91 -1.35 1.23
C VAL A 88 18.50 -0.31 0.30
N ASP A 89 18.29 -0.48 -1.00
CA ASP A 89 18.81 0.45 -2.01
C ASP A 89 17.95 1.72 -2.08
N ARG A 90 16.62 1.59 -2.01
CA ARG A 90 15.66 2.69 -2.22
C ARG A 90 14.40 2.51 -1.38
N VAL A 91 13.81 3.63 -0.97
CA VAL A 91 12.50 3.66 -0.30
C VAL A 91 11.58 4.67 -0.97
N TRP A 92 10.36 4.25 -1.30
CA TRP A 92 9.32 5.11 -1.84
C TRP A 92 8.14 5.20 -0.88
N HIS A 93 7.85 6.42 -0.45
CA HIS A 93 6.75 6.73 0.46
C HIS A 93 6.37 8.20 0.31
N ASN A 94 5.13 8.48 -0.09
CA ASN A 94 4.63 9.85 -0.18
C ASN A 94 4.17 10.33 1.21
N SER A 95 5.06 11.00 1.95
CA SER A 95 4.73 11.67 3.23
C SER A 95 4.52 13.17 3.05
N LEU A 96 3.98 13.87 4.07
CA LEU A 96 3.80 15.33 4.08
C LEU A 96 5.05 16.11 3.63
N ARG A 97 6.23 15.60 3.97
CA ARG A 97 7.54 16.13 3.57
C ARG A 97 7.74 16.21 2.06
N ALA A 98 7.24 15.23 1.31
CA ALA A 98 7.33 15.20 -0.16
C ALA A 98 6.61 16.40 -0.81
N MET A 99 5.72 17.05 -0.07
CA MET A 99 4.86 18.11 -0.57
C MET A 99 5.05 19.44 0.15
N THR A 100 5.98 19.50 1.11
CA THR A 100 6.36 20.71 1.84
C THR A 100 7.84 20.98 1.62
N ARG A 101 8.17 21.62 0.48
CA ARG A 101 9.51 22.18 0.28
C ARG A 101 9.79 23.19 1.41
N PRO A 102 10.99 23.17 2.02
CA PRO A 102 11.38 24.27 2.89
C PRO A 102 11.46 25.53 2.02
N GLU A 103 10.56 26.48 2.22
CA GLU A 103 10.77 27.83 1.70
C GLU A 103 12.00 28.41 2.40
N ASN A 104 12.89 29.09 1.67
CA ASN A 104 14.12 29.70 2.20
C ASN A 104 13.88 30.73 3.34
N ASN A 105 12.61 31.00 3.70
CA ASN A 105 12.17 31.89 4.78
C ASN A 105 11.20 31.20 5.77
N ALA A 106 11.20 29.87 5.87
CA ALA A 106 10.39 29.18 6.87
C ALA A 106 10.96 29.43 8.28
N GLN A 107 10.22 30.19 9.10
CA GLN A 107 10.45 30.20 10.55
C GLN A 107 10.33 28.76 11.06
N LYS A 108 11.33 28.30 11.83
CA LYS A 108 11.27 27.00 12.52
C LYS A 108 10.03 26.98 13.40
N VAL A 109 9.05 26.13 13.08
CA VAL A 109 7.99 25.78 14.03
C VAL A 109 8.64 24.95 15.12
N ASP A 110 8.48 25.35 16.38
CA ASP A 110 9.02 24.62 17.52
C ASP A 110 8.32 23.25 17.60
N SER A 111 9.09 22.17 17.55
CA SER A 111 8.60 20.80 17.68
C SER A 111 7.81 20.59 18.97
N ARG A 112 8.08 21.39 20.02
CA ARG A 112 7.29 21.41 21.26
C ARG A 112 5.86 21.86 21.07
N GLU A 113 5.57 22.82 20.18
CA GLU A 113 4.20 23.29 19.95
C GLU A 113 3.31 22.19 19.35
N ILE A 114 3.88 21.38 18.45
CA ILE A 114 3.17 20.26 17.82
C ILE A 114 3.00 19.10 18.80
N THR A 115 4.07 18.74 19.53
CA THR A 115 3.99 17.67 20.54
C THR A 115 3.01 18.04 21.67
N ASP A 116 3.02 19.29 22.13
CA ASP A 116 2.08 19.77 23.14
C ASP A 116 0.65 19.86 22.59
N PHE A 117 0.48 20.24 21.33
CA PHE A 117 -0.80 20.21 20.64
C PHE A 117 -1.41 18.80 20.63
N LEU A 118 -0.63 17.80 20.20
CA LEU A 118 -1.06 16.40 20.18
C LEU A 118 -1.38 15.88 21.59
N ARG A 119 -0.53 16.17 22.58
CA ARG A 119 -0.72 15.77 23.98
C ARG A 119 -1.98 16.39 24.58
N ARG A 120 -2.21 17.69 24.39
CA ARG A 120 -3.36 18.42 24.93
C ARG A 120 -4.69 17.97 24.31
N ARG A 121 -4.70 17.68 23.00
CA ARG A 121 -5.94 17.40 22.27
C ARG A 121 -6.38 15.94 22.33
N TYR A 122 -5.43 15.01 22.46
CA TYR A 122 -5.69 13.57 22.35
C TYR A 122 -5.48 12.76 23.63
N HIS A 123 -5.15 13.40 24.76
CA HIS A 123 -4.98 12.75 26.07
C HIS A 123 -4.12 11.48 25.99
N VAL A 124 -2.94 11.58 25.39
CA VAL A 124 -1.97 10.48 25.39
C VAL A 124 -1.48 10.29 26.82
N GLU A 125 -2.08 9.38 27.57
CA GLU A 125 -1.66 9.06 28.93
C GLU A 125 -0.23 8.50 28.92
N ALA A 126 0.61 9.04 29.79
CA ALA A 126 1.91 8.47 30.09
C ALA A 126 1.70 7.16 30.86
N ASP A 127 1.52 6.06 30.13
CA ASP A 127 1.49 4.74 30.73
C ASP A 127 2.81 4.47 31.48
N LYS A 128 2.68 3.92 32.69
CA LYS A 128 3.75 3.66 33.67
C LYS A 128 4.75 2.58 33.21
N ALA A 129 5.43 2.77 32.09
CA ALA A 129 6.49 1.88 31.59
C ALA A 129 7.89 2.53 31.73
N LYS A 130 8.91 1.69 31.93
CA LYS A 130 10.28 2.08 32.28
C LYS A 130 10.94 2.94 31.17
N PRO A 131 11.86 3.87 31.54
CA PRO A 131 12.35 4.95 30.68
C PRO A 131 13.08 4.55 29.38
N HIS A 132 13.49 3.29 29.22
CA HIS A 132 14.17 2.82 28.00
C HIS A 132 13.26 2.08 27.00
N GLU A 133 11.99 1.83 27.32
CA GLU A 133 11.02 1.20 26.40
C GLU A 133 10.14 2.21 25.64
N ILE A 134 10.38 3.51 25.84
CA ILE A 134 9.45 4.57 25.46
C ILE A 134 9.61 5.00 23.99
N SER A 135 10.76 4.76 23.34
CA SER A 135 10.95 5.17 21.93
C SER A 135 10.14 4.32 20.95
N ALA A 136 9.95 3.02 21.20
CA ALA A 136 9.12 2.16 20.36
C ALA A 136 7.60 2.34 20.61
N ARG A 137 7.22 3.02 21.70
CA ARG A 137 5.81 3.30 22.06
C ARG A 137 5.38 4.75 21.80
N GLN A 138 6.31 5.68 21.54
CA GLN A 138 6.01 7.04 21.09
C GLN A 138 6.18 7.19 19.58
N GLY A 139 5.19 6.68 18.82
CA GLY A 139 4.73 7.21 17.53
C GLY A 139 5.71 7.85 16.54
N SER A 140 6.92 7.31 16.34
CA SER A 140 7.76 7.75 15.23
C SER A 140 7.12 7.37 13.90
N SER A 141 7.01 8.35 13.01
CA SER A 141 6.55 8.15 11.64
C SER A 141 7.53 7.29 10.83
N LEU A 142 7.03 6.74 9.73
CA LEU A 142 7.89 6.13 8.71
C LEU A 142 8.89 7.17 8.20
N ALA A 143 8.42 8.39 7.91
CA ALA A 143 9.26 9.50 7.47
C ALA A 143 10.41 9.83 8.45
N ALA A 144 10.14 9.90 9.75
CA ALA A 144 11.16 10.13 10.78
C ALA A 144 12.19 9.00 10.80
N SER A 145 11.74 7.75 10.72
CA SER A 145 12.62 6.57 10.70
C SER A 145 13.54 6.56 9.48
N LEU A 146 13.01 6.92 8.30
CA LEU A 146 13.79 7.00 7.06
C LEU A 146 14.85 8.11 7.10
N LEU A 147 14.52 9.26 7.69
CA LEU A 147 15.46 10.35 7.85
C LEU A 147 16.58 10.00 8.84
N ALA A 148 16.22 9.50 10.01
CA ALA A 148 17.17 9.12 11.05
C ALA A 148 18.13 8.01 10.59
N GLY A 149 17.65 7.09 9.77
CA GLY A 149 18.45 6.02 9.17
C GLY A 149 19.21 6.41 7.90
N ASP A 150 19.18 7.67 7.46
CA ASP A 150 19.86 8.17 6.25
C ASP A 150 19.46 7.47 4.94
N TYR A 151 18.28 6.86 4.86
CA TYR A 151 17.84 6.10 3.68
C TYR A 151 17.65 6.98 2.43
N HIS A 152 17.86 6.37 1.25
CA HIS A 152 17.56 6.98 -0.05
C HIS A 152 16.05 6.97 -0.32
N TRP A 153 15.38 8.00 0.18
CA TRP A 153 13.93 8.12 0.21
C TRP A 153 13.41 9.08 -0.87
N ASN A 154 12.52 8.59 -1.73
CA ASN A 154 11.98 9.32 -2.90
C ASN A 154 13.07 10.05 -3.70
N GLU A 155 14.10 9.32 -4.08
CA GLU A 155 15.25 9.84 -4.84
C GLU A 155 16.11 10.88 -4.11
N GLY A 156 16.02 10.92 -2.78
CA GLY A 156 16.87 11.75 -1.92
C GLY A 156 16.48 11.63 -0.44
N LYS A 157 15.93 12.70 0.13
CA LYS A 157 15.51 12.80 1.54
C LYS A 157 14.00 12.98 1.73
N GLY A 158 13.21 12.48 0.79
CA GLY A 158 11.75 12.51 0.88
C GLY A 158 11.09 13.81 0.45
N TYR A 159 11.79 14.71 -0.25
CA TYR A 159 11.22 15.98 -0.74
C TYR A 159 10.60 15.92 -2.14
N GLN A 160 10.69 14.77 -2.79
CA GLN A 160 10.03 14.51 -4.07
C GLN A 160 8.85 13.57 -3.84
N CYS A 161 7.82 13.69 -4.67
CA CYS A 161 6.69 12.75 -4.67
C CYS A 161 6.91 11.69 -5.75
N ILE A 162 6.51 10.45 -5.43
CA ILE A 162 6.39 9.36 -6.40
C ILE A 162 4.98 9.42 -6.99
N CYS A 163 4.89 9.71 -8.28
CA CYS A 163 3.63 9.90 -9.01
C CYS A 163 3.80 9.51 -10.48
N THR A 164 2.71 9.51 -11.24
CA THR A 164 2.75 9.28 -12.70
C THR A 164 3.70 10.27 -13.37
N GLY A 165 4.59 9.75 -14.22
CA GLY A 165 5.61 10.55 -14.90
C GLY A 165 6.88 10.81 -14.08
N THR A 166 7.00 10.28 -12.85
CA THR A 166 8.28 10.21 -12.14
C THR A 166 9.27 9.38 -12.97
N SER A 167 10.46 9.93 -13.22
CA SER A 167 11.54 9.18 -13.87
C SER A 167 12.07 8.12 -12.91
N ILE A 168 11.98 6.85 -13.30
CA ILE A 168 12.38 5.73 -12.46
C ILE A 168 13.73 5.22 -12.96
N PRO A 169 14.76 5.18 -12.11
CA PRO A 169 16.02 4.53 -12.49
C PRO A 169 15.79 3.03 -12.67
N ASN A 170 16.52 2.43 -13.61
CA ASN A 170 16.52 0.97 -13.77
C ASN A 170 16.90 0.32 -12.44
N LEU A 171 16.06 -0.60 -11.96
CA LEU A 171 16.28 -1.26 -10.68
C LEU A 171 17.17 -2.51 -10.85
N MET A 172 17.24 -3.07 -12.06
CA MET A 172 17.99 -4.26 -12.49
C MET A 172 18.17 -4.24 -14.03
N CYS A 173 18.94 -5.16 -14.60
CA CYS A 173 19.00 -5.39 -16.05
C CYS A 173 17.65 -5.90 -16.59
N ASP A 174 17.24 -5.40 -17.76
CA ASP A 174 16.02 -5.81 -18.49
C ASP A 174 14.72 -5.81 -17.65
N ASN A 175 14.58 -4.84 -16.75
CA ASN A 175 13.38 -4.63 -15.95
C ASN A 175 12.74 -3.27 -16.23
N SER A 176 11.48 -3.12 -15.87
CA SER A 176 10.81 -1.83 -15.88
C SER A 176 9.80 -1.71 -14.76
N LEU A 177 9.72 -0.52 -14.17
CA LEU A 177 8.68 -0.17 -13.22
C LEU A 177 7.99 1.07 -13.77
N THR A 178 6.66 1.07 -13.80
CA THR A 178 5.86 2.21 -14.24
C THR A 178 4.81 2.57 -13.19
N ILE A 179 4.83 3.81 -12.71
CA ILE A 179 3.79 4.33 -11.81
C ILE A 179 2.52 4.62 -12.60
N LEU A 180 1.40 4.05 -12.16
CA LEU A 180 0.07 4.19 -12.74
C LEU A 180 -0.84 5.09 -11.90
N SER A 181 -0.52 5.24 -10.61
CA SER A 181 -1.19 6.14 -9.66
C SER A 181 -0.20 6.43 -8.53
N PRO A 182 -0.26 7.58 -7.83
CA PRO A 182 -1.15 8.71 -8.06
C PRO A 182 -0.64 9.67 -9.13
N SER A 183 -1.53 10.49 -9.70
CA SER A 183 -1.12 11.69 -10.45
C SER A 183 -0.66 12.82 -9.52
N LYS A 184 0.03 13.81 -10.07
CA LYS A 184 0.47 15.01 -9.32
C LYS A 184 -0.71 15.77 -8.73
N GLU A 185 -1.84 15.75 -9.43
CA GLU A 185 -3.10 16.36 -9.02
C GLU A 185 -3.67 15.66 -7.79
N ARG A 186 -3.62 14.32 -7.73
CA ARG A 186 -4.07 13.55 -6.55
C ARG A 186 -3.20 13.82 -5.34
N ILE A 187 -1.87 13.85 -5.54
CA ILE A 187 -0.92 14.25 -4.49
C ILE A 187 -1.27 15.65 -3.98
N SER A 188 -1.51 16.61 -4.87
CA SER A 188 -1.87 17.98 -4.49
C SER A 188 -3.20 18.06 -3.73
N ALA A 189 -4.20 17.25 -4.13
CA ALA A 189 -5.50 17.18 -3.45
C ALA A 189 -5.36 16.61 -2.04
N LEU A 190 -4.52 15.59 -1.86
CA LEU A 190 -4.18 15.02 -0.57
C LEU A 190 -3.52 16.07 0.35
N CYS A 191 -2.57 16.86 -0.16
CA CYS A 191 -1.98 17.99 0.59
C CYS A 191 -3.03 18.97 1.11
N LEU A 192 -3.94 19.38 0.22
CA LEU A 192 -4.98 20.35 0.55
C LEU A 192 -5.93 19.80 1.59
N TRP A 193 -6.27 18.51 1.49
CA TRP A 193 -7.06 17.82 2.48
C TRP A 193 -6.36 17.83 3.85
N TRP A 194 -5.09 17.43 3.93
CA TRP A 194 -4.32 17.46 5.18
C TRP A 194 -4.19 18.85 5.80
N ARG A 195 -3.92 19.88 5.00
CA ARG A 195 -3.85 21.26 5.49
C ARG A 195 -5.16 21.71 6.12
N ARG A 196 -6.30 21.32 5.54
CA ARG A 196 -7.63 21.60 6.10
C ARG A 196 -7.86 20.85 7.41
N GLN A 197 -7.42 19.60 7.51
CA GLN A 197 -7.54 18.81 8.73
C GLN A 197 -6.67 19.35 9.87
N LEU A 198 -5.42 19.73 9.59
CA LEU A 198 -4.56 20.38 10.60
C LEU A 198 -5.14 21.74 11.04
N ALA A 199 -5.67 22.53 10.09
CA ALA A 199 -6.31 23.80 10.41
C ALA A 199 -7.58 23.65 11.25
N SER A 200 -8.44 22.67 10.95
CA SER A 200 -9.67 22.40 11.72
C SER A 200 -9.38 21.96 13.16
N LEU A 201 -8.19 21.38 13.36
CA LEU A 201 -7.65 20.99 14.65
C LEU A 201 -7.04 22.17 15.44
N GLY A 202 -7.00 23.38 14.89
CA GLY A 202 -6.48 24.57 15.56
C GLY A 202 -4.98 24.82 15.33
N PHE A 203 -4.35 24.06 14.43
CA PHE A 203 -2.96 24.29 14.05
C PHE A 203 -2.87 25.42 13.01
N SER A 204 -2.36 26.58 13.42
CA SER A 204 -2.17 27.77 12.57
C SER A 204 -0.72 28.01 12.14
N GLY A 205 0.20 27.10 12.47
CA GLY A 205 1.62 27.22 12.17
C GLY A 205 1.90 27.28 10.66
N ARG A 206 2.77 28.20 10.24
CA ARG A 206 3.25 28.25 8.85
C ARG A 206 4.06 26.98 8.57
N SER A 207 3.71 26.32 7.48
CA SER A 207 4.25 25.05 6.99
C SER A 207 5.78 25.03 6.95
N SER A 208 6.39 24.41 7.96
CA SER A 208 7.78 23.96 7.91
C SER A 208 7.79 22.44 8.09
N SER A 209 8.52 21.72 7.23
CA SER A 209 8.67 20.27 7.32
C SER A 209 9.62 19.92 8.47
N SER A 210 9.07 19.75 9.68
CA SER A 210 9.81 19.18 10.81
C SER A 210 9.37 17.73 11.06
N GLU A 211 10.23 16.92 11.67
CA GLU A 211 9.93 15.53 12.05
C GLU A 211 8.62 15.44 12.87
N ALA A 212 8.39 16.40 13.75
CA ALA A 212 7.16 16.49 14.55
C ALA A 212 5.89 16.68 13.71
N PHE A 213 5.98 17.33 12.53
CA PHE A 213 4.85 17.43 11.61
C PHE A 213 4.55 16.09 10.94
N ASP A 214 5.56 15.37 10.49
CA ASP A 214 5.39 14.05 9.87
C ASP A 214 4.77 13.05 10.88
N ASP A 215 5.23 13.08 12.13
CA ASP A 215 4.69 12.26 13.23
C ASP A 215 3.23 12.62 13.57
N ALA A 216 2.92 13.91 13.73
CA ALA A 216 1.56 14.38 13.98
C ALA A 216 0.59 13.96 12.87
N PHE A 217 1.12 13.93 11.66
CA PHE A 217 0.38 13.70 10.45
C PHE A 217 0.05 12.22 10.23
N GLU A 218 1.04 11.32 10.32
CA GLU A 218 0.78 9.87 10.27
C GLU A 218 -0.15 9.42 11.41
N PHE A 219 0.01 10.01 12.60
CA PHE A 219 -0.88 9.77 13.73
C PHE A 219 -2.33 10.22 13.46
N PHE A 220 -2.52 11.33 12.74
CA PHE A 220 -3.85 11.79 12.33
C PHE A 220 -4.51 10.83 11.35
N CYS A 221 -3.80 10.43 10.29
CA CYS A 221 -4.29 9.45 9.30
C CYS A 221 -4.74 8.14 9.95
N LYS A 222 -3.98 7.63 10.92
CA LYS A 222 -4.31 6.45 11.71
C LYS A 222 -5.70 6.53 12.37
N ARG A 223 -6.17 7.71 12.77
CA ARG A 223 -7.47 7.88 13.47
C ARG A 223 -8.65 8.09 12.54
N GLU A 224 -8.48 8.75 11.38
CA GLU A 224 -9.61 8.96 10.45
C GLU A 224 -10.00 7.71 9.66
N ALA A 225 -9.05 6.84 9.31
CA ALA A 225 -9.36 5.54 8.70
C ALA A 225 -10.32 4.69 9.56
N SER A 226 -10.37 4.95 10.88
CA SER A 226 -11.25 4.26 11.83
C SER A 226 -12.67 4.83 11.92
N GLN A 227 -12.99 5.95 11.23
CA GLN A 227 -14.26 6.67 11.41
C GLN A 227 -15.19 6.68 10.18
N VAL A 228 -14.88 5.97 9.10
CA VAL A 228 -15.76 5.92 7.92
C VAL A 228 -17.05 5.15 8.27
N PRO A 229 -18.23 5.79 8.27
CA PRO A 229 -19.49 5.10 8.57
C PRO A 229 -19.77 4.05 7.51
N LEU A 230 -20.16 2.85 7.94
CA LEU A 230 -20.67 1.81 7.04
C LEU A 230 -21.92 2.35 6.32
N PRO A 231 -21.95 2.42 4.98
CA PRO A 231 -23.21 2.67 4.30
C PRO A 231 -24.15 1.48 4.57
N HIS A 232 -25.24 1.74 5.30
CA HIS A 232 -26.35 0.82 5.44
C HIS A 232 -27.05 0.67 4.08
N VAL A 233 -26.59 -0.29 3.29
CA VAL A 233 -27.35 -0.74 2.11
C VAL A 233 -28.34 -1.81 2.57
N ILE A 234 -29.59 -1.39 2.78
CA ILE A 234 -30.76 -2.26 2.88
C ILE A 234 -31.23 -2.50 1.44
N ASN A 235 -30.76 -3.56 0.79
CA ASN A 235 -31.33 -3.99 -0.48
C ASN A 235 -31.28 -5.51 -0.57
N ALA A 236 -32.44 -6.14 -0.76
CA ALA A 236 -32.63 -7.59 -0.81
C ALA A 236 -32.11 -8.25 -2.12
N ARG A 237 -31.35 -7.52 -2.95
CA ARG A 237 -30.86 -7.97 -4.26
C ARG A 237 -29.35 -8.19 -4.27
N THR A 238 -28.90 -9.19 -5.01
CA THR A 238 -27.47 -9.48 -5.21
C THR A 238 -26.77 -8.29 -5.90
N PRO A 239 -25.67 -7.76 -5.35
CA PRO A 239 -24.88 -6.70 -5.98
C PRO A 239 -24.21 -7.17 -7.29
N LEU A 240 -24.12 -6.28 -8.28
CA LEU A 240 -23.46 -6.47 -9.57
C LEU A 240 -22.53 -5.30 -9.84
N LEU A 241 -21.30 -5.56 -10.29
CA LEU A 241 -20.28 -4.53 -10.43
C LEU A 241 -20.70 -3.45 -11.44
N GLU A 242 -21.23 -3.84 -12.59
CA GLU A 242 -21.65 -2.94 -13.67
C GLU A 242 -22.72 -1.94 -13.23
N ARG A 243 -23.58 -2.34 -12.30
CA ARG A 243 -24.72 -1.53 -11.83
C ARG A 243 -24.40 -0.75 -10.56
N ASP A 244 -23.69 -1.39 -9.63
CA ASP A 244 -23.53 -0.89 -8.27
C ASP A 244 -22.15 -0.24 -8.02
N TYR A 245 -21.29 -0.15 -9.05
CA TYR A 245 -20.03 0.59 -8.99
C TYR A 245 -20.28 2.08 -8.70
N ALA A 246 -19.66 2.56 -7.61
CA ALA A 246 -19.55 3.97 -7.31
C ALA A 246 -18.10 4.23 -6.88
N ARG A 247 -17.41 5.10 -7.65
CA ARG A 247 -15.99 5.38 -7.41
C ARG A 247 -15.70 5.80 -5.97
N ASP A 248 -14.54 5.40 -5.49
CA ASP A 248 -13.96 5.92 -4.26
C ASP A 248 -13.74 7.45 -4.39
N THR A 249 -13.85 8.16 -3.28
CA THR A 249 -13.67 9.62 -3.19
C THR A 249 -12.71 10.03 -2.07
N SER A 250 -12.11 9.05 -1.36
CA SER A 250 -11.13 9.29 -0.32
C SER A 250 -9.83 9.82 -0.91
N PRO A 251 -9.37 11.02 -0.50
CA PRO A 251 -8.07 11.53 -0.93
C PRO A 251 -6.90 10.58 -0.61
N THR A 252 -6.96 9.85 0.52
CA THR A 252 -5.92 8.89 0.93
C THR A 252 -5.80 7.76 -0.10
N ASN A 253 -6.91 7.09 -0.40
CA ASN A 253 -6.94 6.00 -1.40
C ASN A 253 -6.57 6.52 -2.80
N GLY A 254 -7.03 7.73 -3.15
CA GLY A 254 -6.69 8.38 -4.42
C GLY A 254 -5.22 8.75 -4.56
N SER A 255 -4.46 8.73 -3.46
CA SER A 255 -3.01 8.96 -3.44
C SER A 255 -2.16 7.68 -3.43
N SER A 256 -2.79 6.51 -3.48
CA SER A 256 -2.08 5.24 -3.40
C SER A 256 -1.16 5.03 -4.60
N ILE A 257 0.04 4.53 -4.36
CA ILE A 257 0.99 4.15 -5.39
C ILE A 257 0.53 2.81 -6.02
N ALA A 258 0.00 2.88 -7.23
CA ALA A 258 -0.24 1.71 -8.07
C ALA A 258 0.82 1.67 -9.18
N PHE A 259 1.31 0.48 -9.52
CA PHE A 259 2.38 0.34 -10.50
C PHE A 259 2.32 -0.99 -11.25
N SER A 260 2.92 -1.00 -12.44
CA SER A 260 3.31 -2.22 -13.13
C SER A 260 4.82 -2.44 -12.99
N LEU A 261 5.21 -3.71 -12.87
CA LEU A 261 6.59 -4.13 -12.71
C LEU A 261 6.87 -5.29 -13.64
N VAL A 262 7.93 -5.18 -14.44
CA VAL A 262 8.43 -6.25 -15.31
C VAL A 262 9.73 -6.78 -14.73
N LEU A 263 9.75 -8.02 -14.25
CA LEU A 263 10.94 -8.71 -13.76
C LEU A 263 11.14 -10.01 -14.54
N ASN A 264 12.31 -10.21 -15.15
CA ASN A 264 12.60 -11.43 -15.93
C ASN A 264 11.42 -11.84 -16.84
N LYS A 265 10.94 -10.87 -17.63
CA LYS A 265 9.79 -10.97 -18.55
C LYS A 265 8.42 -11.22 -17.90
N LYS A 266 8.32 -11.35 -16.57
CA LYS A 266 7.06 -11.46 -15.83
C LYS A 266 6.49 -10.07 -15.53
N ARG A 267 5.22 -9.88 -15.86
CA ARG A 267 4.47 -8.63 -15.69
C ARG A 267 3.57 -8.73 -14.47
N ILE A 268 3.89 -7.94 -13.45
CA ILE A 268 3.20 -7.86 -12.16
C ILE A 268 2.45 -6.53 -12.13
N LEU A 269 1.16 -6.54 -11.75
CA LEU A 269 0.37 -5.34 -11.50
C LEU A 269 0.00 -5.26 -10.02
N MET A 270 0.45 -4.21 -9.34
CA MET A 270 0.14 -3.94 -7.94
C MET A 270 -0.73 -2.70 -7.86
N LEU A 271 -2.01 -2.87 -7.50
CA LEU A 271 -2.98 -1.77 -7.51
C LEU A 271 -3.09 -0.99 -6.19
N GLY A 272 -2.47 -1.48 -5.11
CA GLY A 272 -2.62 -0.89 -3.77
C GLY A 272 -4.09 -0.64 -3.45
N ASP A 273 -4.42 0.59 -3.04
CA ASP A 273 -5.79 1.05 -2.81
C ASP A 273 -6.23 2.13 -3.83
N ALA A 274 -5.51 2.21 -4.95
CA ALA A 274 -5.67 3.27 -5.92
C ALA A 274 -7.07 3.29 -6.54
N TRP A 275 -7.50 4.50 -6.92
CA TRP A 275 -8.71 4.69 -7.70
C TRP A 275 -8.59 4.06 -9.09
N ALA A 276 -9.60 3.30 -9.50
CA ALA A 276 -9.62 2.61 -10.78
C ALA A 276 -9.42 3.57 -11.97
N GLU A 277 -9.99 4.78 -11.89
CA GLU A 277 -9.96 5.78 -12.96
C GLU A 277 -8.55 6.29 -13.26
N GLU A 278 -7.70 6.47 -12.24
CA GLU A 278 -6.31 6.90 -12.43
C GLU A 278 -5.51 5.81 -13.15
N VAL A 279 -5.69 4.54 -12.73
CA VAL A 279 -5.03 3.40 -13.37
C VAL A 279 -5.49 3.21 -14.82
N VAL A 280 -6.80 3.33 -15.09
CA VAL A 280 -7.35 3.27 -16.45
C VAL A 280 -6.76 4.37 -17.34
N THR A 281 -6.63 5.58 -16.80
CA THR A 281 -6.03 6.71 -17.52
C THR A 281 -4.56 6.44 -17.86
N SER A 282 -3.79 5.95 -16.90
CA SER A 282 -2.35 5.67 -17.07
C SER A 282 -2.05 4.50 -18.02
N LEU A 283 -2.86 3.44 -17.99
CA LEU A 283 -2.69 2.32 -18.93
C LEU A 283 -3.14 2.68 -20.36
N GLY A 284 -4.06 3.63 -20.48
CA GLY A 284 -4.59 4.09 -21.77
C GLY A 284 -5.66 3.17 -22.34
N ALA A 285 -6.65 3.75 -23.02
CA ALA A 285 -7.76 3.02 -23.62
C ALA A 285 -7.42 2.47 -25.02
N SER A 286 -6.25 1.86 -25.20
CA SER A 286 -5.73 1.43 -26.52
C SER A 286 -6.54 0.32 -27.22
N GLY A 287 -7.74 -0.01 -26.75
CA GLY A 287 -8.62 -1.05 -27.30
C GLY A 287 -8.14 -2.49 -27.05
N ALA A 288 -6.83 -2.68 -26.84
CA ALA A 288 -6.23 -3.96 -26.45
C ALA A 288 -6.19 -4.11 -24.91
N SER A 289 -6.54 -5.30 -24.42
CA SER A 289 -6.40 -5.65 -23.01
C SER A 289 -4.93 -5.80 -22.63
N HIS A 290 -4.53 -5.17 -21.53
CA HIS A 290 -3.21 -5.35 -20.92
C HIS A 290 -3.19 -6.66 -20.14
N HIS A 291 -2.46 -7.64 -20.67
CA HIS A 291 -2.26 -8.91 -19.99
C HIS A 291 -1.08 -8.86 -19.01
N PHE A 292 -1.30 -9.38 -17.81
CA PHE A 292 -0.30 -9.52 -16.75
C PHE A 292 -0.20 -10.98 -16.31
N ASP A 293 0.94 -11.38 -15.75
CA ASP A 293 1.08 -12.71 -15.14
C ASP A 293 0.34 -12.78 -13.81
N ILE A 294 0.34 -11.68 -13.05
CA ILE A 294 -0.33 -11.58 -11.76
C ILE A 294 -0.82 -10.17 -11.45
N ILE A 295 -1.98 -10.07 -10.80
CA ILE A 295 -2.60 -8.80 -10.37
C ILE A 295 -2.97 -8.87 -8.88
N LYS A 296 -2.44 -7.95 -8.06
CA LYS A 296 -3.07 -7.60 -6.78
C LYS A 296 -4.22 -6.63 -7.07
N ILE A 297 -5.45 -7.05 -6.76
CA ILE A 297 -6.65 -6.22 -6.91
C ILE A 297 -6.64 -5.01 -5.95
N SER A 298 -7.27 -3.92 -6.36
CA SER A 298 -7.27 -2.69 -5.56
C SER A 298 -8.08 -2.84 -4.27
N HIS A 299 -7.58 -2.31 -3.15
CA HIS A 299 -8.30 -2.13 -1.89
C HIS A 299 -9.04 -3.39 -1.44
N HIS A 300 -8.28 -4.49 -1.39
CA HIS A 300 -8.74 -5.83 -1.00
C HIS A 300 -9.94 -6.38 -1.78
N GLY A 301 -10.25 -5.83 -2.96
CA GLY A 301 -11.43 -6.18 -3.75
C GLY A 301 -12.66 -5.34 -3.45
N SER A 302 -12.47 -4.10 -3.02
CA SER A 302 -13.51 -3.08 -2.94
C SER A 302 -14.18 -2.85 -4.30
N ILE A 303 -15.52 -2.87 -4.30
CA ILE A 303 -16.34 -2.47 -5.45
C ILE A 303 -16.12 -1.01 -5.83
N ARG A 304 -15.59 -0.18 -4.93
CA ARG A 304 -15.37 1.25 -5.19
C ARG A 304 -14.03 1.55 -5.88
N ASN A 305 -13.10 0.59 -5.85
CA ASN A 305 -11.73 0.75 -6.35
C ASN A 305 -11.43 -0.21 -7.51
N THR A 306 -12.35 -1.11 -7.86
CA THR A 306 -12.25 -1.99 -9.03
C THR A 306 -13.41 -1.74 -9.97
N SER A 307 -13.20 -0.93 -11.02
CA SER A 307 -14.28 -0.53 -11.94
C SER A 307 -14.51 -1.52 -13.09
N PRO A 308 -15.71 -1.54 -13.70
CA PRO A 308 -15.95 -2.29 -14.93
C PRO A 308 -14.96 -1.93 -16.05
N ASN A 309 -14.60 -0.64 -16.17
CA ASN A 309 -13.67 -0.19 -17.21
C ASN A 309 -12.25 -0.68 -16.97
N LEU A 310 -11.80 -0.71 -15.70
CA LEU A 310 -10.52 -1.30 -15.34
C LEU A 310 -10.48 -2.79 -15.71
N LEU A 311 -11.50 -3.54 -15.31
CA LEU A 311 -11.60 -4.98 -15.59
C LEU A 311 -11.76 -5.32 -17.08
N LYS A 312 -12.18 -4.37 -17.94
CA LYS A 312 -12.19 -4.53 -19.40
C LYS A 312 -10.79 -4.44 -20.01
N ILE A 313 -9.90 -3.62 -19.43
CA ILE A 313 -8.59 -3.33 -19.99
C ILE A 313 -7.46 -4.11 -19.33
N ILE A 314 -7.70 -4.84 -18.23
CA ILE A 314 -6.69 -5.70 -17.59
C ILE A 314 -7.20 -7.14 -17.44
N ASP A 315 -6.30 -8.11 -17.57
CA ASP A 315 -6.58 -9.49 -17.23
C ASP A 315 -5.32 -10.26 -16.84
N ALA A 316 -5.47 -11.30 -16.02
CA ALA A 316 -4.37 -12.17 -15.61
C ALA A 316 -4.84 -13.57 -15.25
N PRO A 317 -3.98 -14.60 -15.37
CA PRO A 317 -4.27 -15.92 -14.83
C PRO A 317 -4.25 -15.96 -13.30
N VAL A 318 -3.59 -15.00 -12.64
CA VAL A 318 -3.47 -14.97 -11.17
C VAL A 318 -3.95 -13.64 -10.59
N TYR A 319 -4.79 -13.73 -9.56
CA TYR A 319 -5.28 -12.59 -8.78
C TYR A 319 -4.97 -12.79 -7.29
N LEU A 320 -4.45 -11.75 -6.64
CA LEU A 320 -4.15 -11.74 -5.20
C LEU A 320 -5.18 -10.93 -4.43
N ILE A 321 -5.70 -11.51 -3.35
CA ILE A 321 -6.70 -10.93 -2.44
C ILE A 321 -6.17 -11.01 -1.01
N SER A 322 -5.84 -9.86 -0.44
CA SER A 322 -5.21 -9.71 0.88
C SER A 322 -6.21 -9.19 1.90
N THR A 323 -7.09 -10.05 2.45
CA THR A 323 -7.97 -9.62 3.56
C THR A 323 -8.60 -10.78 4.30
N ASP A 324 -8.71 -10.66 5.62
CA ASP A 324 -9.46 -11.57 6.49
C ASP A 324 -10.98 -11.34 6.46
N GLY A 325 -11.42 -10.25 5.84
CA GLY A 325 -12.84 -9.88 5.67
C GLY A 325 -13.55 -9.41 6.94
N LYS A 326 -12.84 -9.08 8.04
CA LYS A 326 -13.47 -8.74 9.33
C LYS A 326 -13.77 -7.26 9.53
N LYS A 327 -12.80 -6.37 9.28
CA LYS A 327 -12.93 -4.91 9.56
C LYS A 327 -13.76 -4.20 8.51
N HIS A 328 -13.48 -4.46 7.24
CA HIS A 328 -14.32 -4.07 6.13
C HIS A 328 -15.28 -5.22 5.86
N ALA A 329 -16.43 -5.25 6.54
CA ALA A 329 -17.43 -6.34 6.48
C ALA A 329 -17.97 -6.67 5.06
N ARG A 330 -17.38 -6.09 4.00
CA ARG A 330 -17.75 -6.23 2.61
C ARG A 330 -16.55 -6.44 1.67
N HIS A 331 -15.30 -6.51 2.16
CA HIS A 331 -14.14 -6.80 1.31
C HIS A 331 -13.67 -8.27 1.49
N PRO A 332 -13.32 -8.97 0.40
CA PRO A 332 -13.59 -8.57 -0.98
C PRO A 332 -15.09 -8.58 -1.29
N ASN A 333 -15.55 -7.68 -2.16
CA ASN A 333 -16.93 -7.70 -2.60
C ASN A 333 -17.16 -8.86 -3.60
N LEU A 334 -18.19 -9.70 -3.35
CA LEU A 334 -18.56 -10.78 -4.28
C LEU A 334 -18.82 -10.27 -5.71
N ALA A 335 -19.37 -9.07 -5.88
CA ALA A 335 -19.57 -8.47 -7.19
C ALA A 335 -18.27 -8.29 -7.98
N VAL A 336 -17.17 -7.93 -7.29
CA VAL A 336 -15.85 -7.80 -7.91
C VAL A 336 -15.29 -9.17 -8.28
N LEU A 337 -15.35 -10.14 -7.35
CA LEU A 337 -14.84 -11.49 -7.60
C LEU A 337 -15.56 -12.17 -8.77
N LYS A 338 -16.89 -12.04 -8.83
CA LYS A 338 -17.72 -12.51 -9.95
C LYS A 338 -17.33 -11.82 -11.25
N ALA A 339 -17.24 -10.49 -11.25
CA ALA A 339 -16.82 -9.73 -12.44
C ALA A 339 -15.40 -10.07 -12.93
N ILE A 340 -14.54 -10.66 -12.07
CA ILE A 340 -13.24 -11.21 -12.49
C ILE A 340 -13.42 -12.56 -13.19
N VAL A 341 -14.14 -13.51 -12.58
CA VAL A 341 -14.22 -14.88 -13.09
C VAL A 341 -15.26 -15.08 -14.18
N ASP A 342 -16.24 -14.18 -14.29
CA ASP A 342 -17.32 -14.24 -15.29
C ASP A 342 -16.87 -13.77 -16.67
N ARG A 343 -15.70 -13.13 -16.80
CA ARG A 343 -15.17 -12.75 -18.10
C ARG A 343 -14.71 -13.98 -18.88
N PRO A 344 -15.01 -14.10 -20.18
CA PRO A 344 -14.43 -15.15 -21.02
C PRO A 344 -12.89 -15.15 -20.93
N ALA A 345 -12.29 -16.33 -20.90
CA ALA A 345 -10.84 -16.51 -20.95
C ALA A 345 -10.47 -17.86 -21.56
N ALA A 346 -9.36 -17.88 -22.31
CA ALA A 346 -8.74 -19.11 -22.81
C ALA A 346 -7.84 -19.80 -21.76
N PHE A 347 -7.74 -19.24 -20.55
CA PHE A 347 -6.92 -19.72 -19.45
C PHE A 347 -7.76 -19.81 -18.16
N THR A 348 -7.26 -20.56 -17.17
CA THR A 348 -7.90 -20.66 -15.86
C THR A 348 -7.45 -19.50 -14.97
N ARG A 349 -8.39 -18.75 -14.39
CA ARG A 349 -8.08 -17.74 -13.37
C ARG A 349 -7.93 -18.38 -12.00
N THR A 350 -6.86 -18.07 -11.28
CA THR A 350 -6.65 -18.51 -9.90
C THR A 350 -6.68 -17.30 -8.98
N LEU A 351 -7.62 -17.28 -8.05
CA LEU A 351 -7.76 -16.25 -7.04
C LEU A 351 -7.14 -16.78 -5.74
N TYR A 352 -6.01 -16.21 -5.35
CA TYR A 352 -5.32 -16.51 -4.09
C TYR A 352 -5.77 -15.56 -3.00
N PHE A 353 -6.21 -16.13 -1.89
CA PHE A 353 -6.56 -15.42 -0.68
C PHE A 353 -5.54 -15.74 0.42
N ASN A 354 -4.99 -14.73 1.09
CA ASN A 354 -4.14 -14.96 2.27
C ASN A 354 -4.94 -15.50 3.46
N TYR A 355 -6.27 -15.33 3.46
CA TYR A 355 -7.18 -15.87 4.47
C TYR A 355 -8.37 -16.58 3.85
N ALA A 356 -8.86 -17.63 4.51
CA ALA A 356 -10.21 -18.12 4.25
C ALA A 356 -11.23 -17.13 4.82
N ASN A 357 -12.23 -16.74 4.05
CA ASN A 357 -13.31 -15.86 4.47
C ASN A 357 -14.64 -16.26 3.80
N SER A 358 -15.73 -15.54 4.14
CA SER A 358 -17.06 -15.85 3.61
C SER A 358 -17.15 -15.71 2.08
N ALA A 359 -16.39 -14.78 1.50
CA ALA A 359 -16.37 -14.57 0.06
C ALA A 359 -15.62 -15.68 -0.68
N SER A 360 -14.46 -16.12 -0.17
CA SER A 360 -13.71 -17.24 -0.76
C SER A 360 -14.51 -18.54 -0.68
N ALA A 361 -15.18 -18.80 0.45
CA ALA A 361 -16.06 -19.95 0.62
C ALA A 361 -17.24 -19.95 -0.35
N PHE A 362 -17.85 -18.77 -0.60
CA PHE A 362 -18.89 -18.62 -1.62
C PHE A 362 -18.34 -18.94 -3.02
N MET A 363 -17.18 -18.37 -3.38
CA MET A 363 -16.62 -18.49 -4.72
C MET A 363 -16.16 -19.91 -5.06
N LYS A 364 -15.78 -20.75 -4.09
CA LYS A 364 -15.46 -22.17 -4.32
C LYS A 364 -16.60 -22.97 -4.96
N ASN A 365 -17.85 -22.57 -4.70
CA ASN A 365 -19.05 -23.23 -5.24
C ASN A 365 -19.71 -22.43 -6.38
N TYR A 366 -19.11 -21.30 -6.77
CA TYR A 366 -19.65 -20.44 -7.80
C TYR A 366 -19.30 -20.97 -9.19
N LEU A 367 -20.26 -20.91 -10.12
CA LEU A 367 -20.05 -21.24 -11.53
C LEU A 367 -20.00 -19.94 -12.32
N SER A 368 -18.91 -19.75 -13.07
CA SER A 368 -18.71 -18.58 -13.93
C SER A 368 -19.85 -18.46 -14.94
N ALA A 369 -20.41 -17.26 -15.08
CA ALA A 369 -21.50 -16.97 -16.01
C ALA A 369 -21.09 -17.17 -17.49
N SER A 370 -19.80 -17.05 -17.82
CA SER A 370 -19.28 -17.35 -19.16
C SER A 370 -18.83 -18.80 -19.34
N GLY A 371 -18.88 -19.62 -18.30
CA GLY A 371 -18.30 -20.96 -18.28
C GLY A 371 -16.77 -20.99 -18.20
N ALA A 372 -16.12 -19.83 -18.01
CA ALA A 372 -14.68 -19.76 -17.85
C ALA A 372 -14.24 -20.49 -16.56
N GLN A 373 -13.13 -21.24 -16.67
CA GLN A 373 -12.60 -22.00 -15.53
C GLN A 373 -11.89 -21.07 -14.56
N PHE A 374 -12.11 -21.29 -13.26
CA PHE A 374 -11.36 -20.59 -12.22
C PHE A 374 -11.15 -21.47 -10.98
N ARG A 375 -10.21 -21.08 -10.13
CA ARG A 375 -9.85 -21.76 -8.88
C ARG A 375 -9.72 -20.76 -7.74
N ILE A 376 -10.07 -21.19 -6.53
CA ILE A 376 -9.86 -20.45 -5.29
C ILE A 376 -8.82 -21.19 -4.46
N ILE A 377 -7.77 -20.48 -4.04
CA ILE A 377 -6.77 -20.99 -3.09
C ILE A 377 -6.81 -20.08 -1.86
N GLU A 378 -7.00 -20.66 -0.68
CA GLU A 378 -7.09 -19.94 0.60
C GLU A 378 -5.86 -20.23 1.46
N GLY A 379 -5.58 -19.35 2.43
CA GLY A 379 -4.41 -19.49 3.31
C GLY A 379 -3.09 -19.33 2.56
N SER A 380 -3.10 -18.64 1.43
CA SER A 380 -1.94 -18.48 0.56
C SER A 380 -0.99 -17.44 1.12
N THR A 381 -0.16 -17.85 2.07
CA THR A 381 0.88 -17.03 2.68
C THR A 381 2.30 -17.43 2.29
N ASP A 382 2.45 -18.49 1.48
CA ASP A 382 3.74 -18.95 0.94
C ASP A 382 4.03 -18.35 -0.44
N TRP A 383 5.22 -18.66 -0.98
CA TRP A 383 5.69 -18.18 -2.27
C TRP A 383 4.82 -18.68 -3.44
N ILE A 384 4.34 -17.74 -4.25
CA ILE A 384 3.70 -17.98 -5.54
C ILE A 384 4.74 -17.70 -6.63
N THR A 385 5.21 -18.74 -7.32
CA THR A 385 6.17 -18.63 -8.42
C THR A 385 5.46 -18.25 -9.72
N LEU A 386 6.04 -17.32 -10.48
CA LEU A 386 5.49 -16.80 -11.74
C LEU A 386 6.11 -17.44 -12.98
#